data_AF-A0A4Q7QP57-F1
#
_entry.id   AF-A0A4Q7QP57-F1
#
_cell.length_a   1.000
_cell.length_b   1.000
_cell.length_c   1.000
_cell.angle_alpha   90.00
_cell.angle_beta   90.00
_cell.angle_gamma   90.00
#
_symmetry.space_group_name_H-M   'P 1'
#
loop_
_entity.id
_entity.type
_entity.pdbx_description
1 polymer ?
#
loop_
_entity_poly.entity_id
_entity_poly.type
_entity_poly.pdbx_seq_one_letter_code
_entity_poly.pdbx_strand_id
1 'polypeptide(L)'
;MAMTEKMTRAEAGRLGGKKTSKSHGKEFYQQIGKKGGKSTAQSHQEAFYQEIGRKGGKSTSLSHNKDFYKKIGQKGGQATSKTHDKSFYQNIGAKGGSAGR
;
A
#
# COMPACT_ATOMS: atom_id res chain seq x y z
N MET A 1 16.65 -33.94 -37.20
CA MET A 1 16.51 -33.99 -35.72
C MET A 1 15.73 -32.76 -35.30
N ALA A 2 14.53 -32.93 -34.74
CA ALA A 2 13.71 -31.82 -34.29
C ALA A 2 14.30 -31.22 -33.01
N MET A 3 14.76 -29.97 -33.06
CA MET A 3 15.09 -29.20 -31.86
C MET A 3 13.78 -28.95 -31.13
N THR A 4 13.60 -29.57 -29.97
CA THR A 4 12.56 -29.18 -29.04
C THR A 4 12.92 -27.80 -28.50
N GLU A 5 12.20 -26.77 -28.93
CA GLU A 5 12.31 -25.45 -28.32
C GLU A 5 11.99 -25.57 -26.83
N LYS A 6 13.02 -25.49 -25.99
CA LYS A 6 12.87 -25.53 -24.54
C LYS A 6 12.24 -24.21 -24.10
N MET A 7 11.04 -24.30 -23.53
CA MET A 7 10.33 -23.18 -22.91
C MET A 7 11.23 -22.40 -21.95
N THR A 8 11.23 -21.08 -22.06
CA THR A 8 12.01 -20.22 -21.16
C THR A 8 11.40 -20.19 -19.74
N ARG A 9 12.21 -19.87 -18.73
CA ARG A 9 11.72 -19.70 -17.34
C ARG A 9 10.63 -18.62 -17.24
N ALA A 10 10.76 -17.54 -18.00
CA ALA A 10 9.79 -16.46 -18.05
C ALA A 10 8.46 -16.94 -18.64
N GLU A 11 8.50 -17.70 -19.73
CA GLU A 11 7.30 -18.27 -20.35
C GLU A 11 6.62 -19.28 -19.44
N ALA A 12 7.39 -20.15 -18.78
CA ALA A 12 6.87 -21.10 -17.80
C ALA A 12 6.19 -20.37 -16.63
N GLY A 13 6.80 -19.31 -16.09
CA GLY A 13 6.23 -18.48 -15.03
C GLY A 13 4.94 -17.78 -15.47
N ARG A 14 4.92 -17.21 -16.68
CA ARG A 14 3.73 -16.58 -17.27
C ARG A 14 2.60 -17.59 -17.45
N LEU A 15 2.88 -18.77 -17.98
CA LEU A 15 1.87 -19.83 -18.19
C LEU A 15 1.34 -20.36 -16.86
N GLY A 16 2.21 -20.56 -15.86
CA GLY A 16 1.82 -20.94 -14.51
C GLY A 16 0.92 -19.89 -13.84
N GLY A 17 1.27 -18.60 -13.98
CA GLY A 17 0.45 -17.48 -13.51
C GLY A 17 -0.92 -17.45 -14.17
N LYS A 18 -0.99 -17.59 -15.50
CA LYS A 18 -2.25 -17.65 -16.25
C LYS A 18 -3.12 -18.84 -15.87
N LYS A 19 -2.51 -20.01 -15.60
CA LYS A 19 -3.25 -21.19 -15.13
C LYS A 19 -3.82 -20.94 -13.74
N THR A 20 -3.00 -20.41 -12.83
CA THR A 20 -3.39 -20.10 -11.45
C THR A 20 -4.52 -19.07 -11.38
N SER A 21 -4.45 -18.02 -12.21
CA SER A 21 -5.48 -16.97 -12.24
C SER A 21 -6.82 -17.44 -12.80
N LYS A 22 -6.81 -18.48 -13.64
CA LYS A 22 -8.04 -19.10 -14.15
C LYS A 22 -8.68 -20.06 -13.15
N SER A 23 -7.88 -20.71 -12.30
CA SER A 23 -8.37 -21.74 -11.38
C SER A 23 -8.69 -21.23 -9.98
N HIS A 24 -8.29 -20.02 -9.61
CA HIS A 24 -8.46 -19.49 -8.25
C HIS A 24 -9.18 -18.14 -8.23
N GLY A 25 -10.07 -17.99 -7.25
CA GLY A 25 -10.82 -16.77 -6.97
C GLY A 25 -10.12 -15.79 -6.01
N LYS A 26 -10.85 -14.76 -5.60
CA LYS A 26 -10.37 -13.66 -4.74
C LYS A 26 -9.84 -14.17 -3.39
N GLU A 27 -10.53 -15.12 -2.79
CA GLU A 27 -10.28 -15.68 -1.46
C GLU A 27 -8.90 -16.34 -1.39
N PHE A 28 -8.50 -17.04 -2.46
CA PHE A 28 -7.18 -17.65 -2.57
C PHE A 28 -6.06 -16.61 -2.48
N TYR A 29 -6.18 -15.51 -3.24
CA TYR A 29 -5.19 -14.43 -3.22
C TYR A 29 -5.19 -13.67 -1.90
N GLN A 30 -6.36 -13.48 -1.28
CA GLN A 30 -6.45 -12.89 0.05
C GLN A 30 -5.76 -13.74 1.11
N GLN A 31 -5.93 -15.07 1.08
CA GLN A 31 -5.25 -15.98 2.00
C GLN A 31 -3.72 -15.92 1.82
N ILE A 32 -3.24 -15.92 0.57
CA ILE A 32 -1.81 -15.78 0.27
C ILE A 32 -1.27 -14.44 0.77
N GLY A 33 -1.98 -13.35 0.50
CA GLY A 33 -1.62 -12.02 0.99
C GLY A 33 -1.57 -11.94 2.52
N LYS A 34 -2.56 -12.52 3.20
CA LYS A 34 -2.61 -12.60 4.68
C LYS A 34 -1.44 -13.40 5.23
N LYS A 35 -1.11 -14.54 4.62
CA LYS A 35 0.02 -15.38 5.03
C LYS A 35 1.35 -14.63 4.85
N GLY A 36 1.54 -13.96 3.71
CA GLY A 36 2.72 -13.14 3.44
C GLY A 36 2.86 -12.00 4.46
N GLY A 37 1.78 -11.24 4.68
CA GLY A 37 1.76 -10.14 5.65
C GLY A 37 2.06 -10.61 7.08
N LYS A 38 1.50 -11.74 7.52
CA LYS A 38 1.80 -12.32 8.83
C LYS A 38 3.26 -12.74 8.93
N SER A 39 3.82 -13.38 7.91
CA SER A 39 5.24 -13.76 7.89
C SER A 39 6.14 -12.53 7.99
N THR A 40 5.87 -11.47 7.21
CA THR A 40 6.64 -10.23 7.27
C THR A 40 6.56 -9.59 8.66
N ALA A 41 5.36 -9.53 9.25
CA ALA A 41 5.17 -8.96 10.59
C ALA A 41 5.87 -9.76 11.69
N GLN A 42 6.04 -11.08 11.52
CA GLN A 42 6.79 -11.92 12.47
C GLN A 42 8.31 -11.80 12.30
N SER A 43 8.79 -11.56 11.08
CA SER A 43 10.23 -11.55 10.78
C SER A 43 10.88 -10.17 10.91
N HIS A 44 10.10 -9.09 10.93
CA HIS A 44 10.63 -7.72 10.92
C HIS A 44 10.22 -6.93 12.16
N GLN A 45 11.12 -6.08 12.62
CA GLN A 45 10.92 -5.16 13.74
C GLN A 45 10.48 -3.77 13.25
N GLU A 46 10.18 -2.87 14.18
CA GLU A 46 9.70 -1.52 13.90
C GLU A 46 10.59 -0.73 12.91
N ALA A 47 11.92 -0.83 13.05
CA ALA A 47 12.88 -0.15 12.18
C ALA A 47 12.68 -0.46 10.69
N PHE A 48 12.28 -1.69 10.35
CA PHE A 48 11.96 -2.06 8.97
C PHE A 48 10.77 -1.25 8.44
N TYR A 49 9.70 -1.13 9.22
CA TYR A 49 8.50 -0.39 8.85
C TYR A 49 8.77 1.12 8.74
N GLN A 50 9.57 1.66 9.66
CA GLN A 50 10.03 3.05 9.59
C GLN A 50 10.85 3.29 8.31
N GLU A 51 11.76 2.38 7.95
CA GLU A 51 12.59 2.53 6.76
C GLU A 51 11.76 2.48 5.47
N ILE A 52 10.84 1.51 5.33
CA ILE A 52 9.98 1.45 4.14
C ILE A 52 9.03 2.64 4.06
N GLY A 53 8.53 3.13 5.19
CA GLY A 53 7.72 4.35 5.27
C GLY A 53 8.51 5.58 4.81
N ARG A 54 9.76 5.73 5.29
CA ARG A 54 10.67 6.80 4.87
C ARG A 54 10.99 6.74 3.37
N LYS A 55 11.27 5.53 2.84
CA LYS A 55 11.52 5.34 1.39
C LYS A 55 10.30 5.71 0.57
N GLY A 56 9.11 5.28 0.99
CA GLY A 56 7.84 5.64 0.36
C GLY A 56 7.61 7.15 0.33
N GLY A 57 7.73 7.80 1.50
CA GLY A 57 7.58 9.25 1.63
C GLY A 57 8.59 10.03 0.78
N LYS A 58 9.86 9.60 0.74
CA LYS A 58 10.88 10.22 -0.12
C LYS A 58 10.52 10.07 -1.60
N SER A 59 10.10 8.89 -2.03
CA SER A 59 9.69 8.65 -3.43
C SER A 59 8.50 9.53 -3.82
N THR A 60 7.47 9.61 -2.96
CA THR A 60 6.31 10.50 -3.18
C THR A 60 6.75 11.96 -3.24
N SER A 61 7.59 12.41 -2.31
CA SER A 61 8.08 13.80 -2.30
C SER A 61 8.92 14.18 -3.51
N LEU A 62 9.66 13.24 -4.10
CA LEU A 62 10.44 13.48 -5.31
C LEU A 62 9.57 13.49 -6.58
N SER A 63 8.44 12.77 -6.58
CA SER A 63 7.58 12.59 -7.75
C SER A 63 6.41 13.57 -7.83
N HIS A 64 6.07 14.25 -6.73
CA HIS A 64 4.86 15.06 -6.63
C HIS A 64 5.11 16.50 -6.18
N ASN A 65 4.29 17.41 -6.70
CA ASN A 65 4.36 18.85 -6.42
C ASN A 65 3.33 19.29 -5.38
N LYS A 66 3.27 20.60 -5.09
CA LYS A 66 2.33 21.18 -4.13
C LYS A 66 0.86 20.90 -4.45
N ASP A 67 0.47 20.86 -5.72
CA ASP A 67 -0.92 20.62 -6.13
C ASP A 67 -1.38 19.21 -5.79
N PHE A 68 -0.48 18.22 -5.89
CA PHE A 68 -0.77 16.87 -5.42
C PHE A 68 -1.09 16.86 -3.92
N TYR A 69 -0.28 17.51 -3.09
CA TYR A 69 -0.50 17.59 -1.65
C TYR A 69 -1.80 18.34 -1.30
N LYS A 70 -2.08 19.42 -2.02
CA LYS A 70 -3.35 20.16 -1.89
C LYS A 70 -4.55 19.25 -2.21
N LYS A 71 -4.48 18.48 -3.30
CA LYS A 71 -5.55 17.57 -3.73
C LYS A 71 -5.79 16.45 -2.72
N ILE A 72 -4.74 15.80 -2.21
CA ILE A 72 -4.92 14.73 -1.21
C ILE A 72 -5.41 15.30 0.13
N GLY A 73 -4.96 16.51 0.51
CA GLY A 73 -5.46 17.21 1.70
C GLY A 73 -6.95 17.56 1.59
N GLN A 74 -7.39 18.08 0.44
CA GLN A 74 -8.81 18.35 0.16
C GLN A 74 -9.65 17.07 0.23
N LYS A 75 -9.18 15.98 -0.39
CA LYS A 75 -9.87 14.68 -0.32
C LYS A 75 -10.00 14.17 1.12
N GLY A 76 -8.92 14.26 1.90
CA GLY A 76 -8.93 13.90 3.33
C GLY A 76 -9.93 14.75 4.11
N GLY A 77 -9.89 16.07 3.94
CA GLY A 77 -10.83 17.00 4.59
C GLY A 77 -12.29 16.70 4.26
N GLN A 78 -12.62 16.43 2.99
CA GLN A 78 -13.97 16.07 2.56
C GLN A 78 -14.44 14.72 3.12
N ALA A 79 -13.55 13.73 3.24
CA ALA A 79 -13.89 12.43 3.81
C ALA A 79 -14.19 12.56 5.31
N THR A 80 -13.37 13.34 6.01
CA THR A 80 -13.56 13.64 7.43
C THR A 80 -14.84 14.43 7.68
N SER A 81 -15.13 15.47 6.88
CA SER A 81 -16.31 16.32 7.07
C SER A 81 -17.63 15.61 6.83
N LYS A 82 -17.63 14.52 6.05
CA LYS A 82 -18.81 13.68 5.83
C LYS A 82 -19.15 12.80 7.03
N THR A 83 -18.20 12.56 7.92
CA THR A 83 -18.32 11.56 8.98
C THR A 83 -18.22 12.14 10.39
N HIS A 84 -17.85 13.42 10.53
CA HIS A 84 -17.54 14.03 11.81
C HIS A 84 -18.21 15.40 12.01
N ASP A 85 -18.66 15.64 13.24
CA ASP A 85 -19.31 16.87 13.64
C ASP A 85 -18.33 17.93 14.17
N LYS A 86 -18.86 19.10 14.53
CA LYS A 86 -18.11 20.25 15.05
C LYS A 86 -17.19 19.91 16.22
N SER A 87 -17.59 18.99 17.11
CA SER A 87 -16.81 18.56 18.28
C SER A 87 -15.49 17.87 17.89
N PHE A 88 -15.48 17.14 16.78
CA PHE A 88 -14.27 16.52 16.25
C PHE A 88 -13.25 17.57 15.82
N TYR A 89 -13.69 18.60 15.08
CA TYR A 89 -12.84 19.69 14.63
C TYR A 89 -12.25 20.51 15.80
N GLN A 90 -13.04 20.72 16.85
CA GLN A 90 -12.58 21.33 18.09
C GLN A 90 -11.50 20.48 18.77
N ASN A 91 -11.68 19.16 18.84
CA ASN A 91 -10.73 18.24 19.46
C ASN A 91 -9.38 18.20 18.71
N ILE A 92 -9.42 18.03 17.38
CA ILE A 92 -8.19 17.99 16.57
C ILE A 92 -7.49 19.36 16.54
N GLY A 93 -8.25 20.46 16.56
CA GLY A 93 -7.71 21.82 16.64
C GLY A 93 -7.01 22.07 17.97
N ALA A 94 -7.61 21.64 19.09
CA ALA A 94 -6.99 21.70 20.41
C ALA A 94 -5.70 20.88 20.47
N LYS A 95 -5.72 19.64 19.96
CA LYS A 95 -4.53 18.77 19.90
C LYS A 95 -3.41 19.35 19.04
N GLY A 96 -3.74 19.89 17.87
CA GLY A 96 -2.78 20.55 16.99
C GLY A 96 -2.18 21.81 17.62
N GLY A 97 -3.00 22.63 18.29
CA GLY A 97 -2.55 23.83 18.99
C GLY A 97 -1.70 23.55 20.24
N SER A 98 -1.83 22.38 20.85
CA SER A 98 -0.96 21.93 21.96
C SER A 98 0.35 21.29 21.50
N ALA A 99 0.42 20.78 20.27
CA ALA A 99 1.63 20.13 19.73
C ALA A 99 2.69 21.13 19.23
N GLY A 100 2.34 22.41 19.09
CA GLY A 100 3.23 23.49 18.67
C GLY A 100 3.71 24.40 19.80
N ARG A 101 3.52 24.00 21.07
CA ARG A 101 4.01 24.71 22.26
C ARG A 101 5.09 23.91 22.97
#